data_AF-A0A432F053-F1
#
_entry.id   AF-A0A432F053-F1
#
_cell.length_a   1.000
_cell.length_b   1.000
_cell.length_c   1.000
_cell.angle_alpha   90.00
_cell.angle_beta   90.00
_cell.angle_gamma   90.00
#
_symmetry.space_group_name_H-M   'P 1'
#
loop_
_entity.id
_entity.type
_entity.pdbx_description
1 polymer ?
#
loop_
_entity_poly.entity_id
_entity_poly.type
_entity_poly.pdbx_seq_one_letter_code
_entity_poly.pdbx_strand_id
1 'polypeptide(L)'
;MGSIRVREGRYQANVRRKGYATVTKTFTSREVAKRWIKSTEISIEKGEYSPKISITVGEMLDKYKLVCLASHKGADVSEQYRIKLLKNYFGVIPLCDLTPAHLAKYRDDRLETVKPPTVKRDLSVLSSAINTAIIEWNIPLKMNPVSKIRWKHTDQPRDRRFESGEESQLLSHATPFMVRMITVAVETAVRRSELLRIKRSHINFSK
;
A
#
# COMPACT_ATOMS: atom_id res chain seq x y z
N MET A 1 3.11 35.33 15.86
CA MET A 1 4.29 36.16 16.12
C MET A 1 5.52 35.27 16.09
N GLY A 2 6.43 35.53 15.16
CA GLY A 2 7.71 34.85 15.10
C GLY A 2 8.73 35.42 16.08
N SER A 3 9.51 34.56 16.73
CA SER A 3 10.62 34.96 17.62
C SER A 3 11.89 34.22 17.24
N ILE A 4 13.06 34.81 17.55
CA ILE A 4 14.37 34.20 17.33
C ILE A 4 15.05 34.04 18.68
N ARG A 5 15.43 32.82 19.02
CA ARG A 5 16.23 32.48 20.20
C ARG A 5 17.65 32.11 19.74
N VAL A 6 18.66 32.58 20.44
CA VAL A 6 20.06 32.18 20.20
C VAL A 6 20.43 31.04 21.14
N ARG A 7 21.01 29.96 20.61
CA ARG A 7 21.58 28.84 21.37
C ARG A 7 22.88 28.39 20.69
N GLU A 8 23.98 28.35 21.43
CA GLU A 8 25.28 27.83 20.97
C GLU A 8 25.72 28.43 19.61
N GLY A 9 25.61 29.76 19.45
CA GLY A 9 25.97 30.44 18.20
C GLY A 9 25.01 30.20 17.02
N ARG A 10 23.91 29.46 17.21
CA ARG A 10 22.87 29.22 16.20
C ARG A 10 21.59 29.99 16.52
N TYR A 11 20.87 30.38 15.47
CA TYR A 11 19.63 31.15 15.54
C TYR A 11 18.42 30.21 15.35
N GLN A 12 17.73 29.90 16.44
CA GLN A 12 16.48 29.14 16.42
C GLN A 12 15.30 30.08 16.18
N ALA A 13 14.68 29.99 15.02
CA ALA A 13 13.44 30.66 14.69
C ALA A 13 12.24 29.85 15.21
N ASN A 14 11.26 30.55 15.79
CA ASN A 14 10.02 29.99 16.33
C ASN A 14 8.83 30.76 15.76
N VAL A 15 7.86 30.08 15.16
CA VAL A 15 6.64 30.69 14.62
C VAL A 15 5.43 30.15 15.38
N ARG A 16 4.72 31.06 16.07
CA ARG A 16 3.47 30.76 16.80
C ARG A 16 2.31 31.53 16.19
N ARG A 17 1.27 30.83 15.72
CA ARG A 17 0.01 31.40 15.23
C ARG A 17 -1.18 30.63 15.81
N LYS A 18 -2.26 31.35 16.12
CA LYS A 18 -3.48 30.75 16.68
C LYS A 18 -4.08 29.77 15.66
N GLY A 19 -4.37 28.54 16.09
CA GLY A 19 -4.91 27.48 15.23
C GLY A 19 -3.86 26.61 14.51
N TYR A 20 -2.56 26.90 14.63
CA TYR A 20 -1.49 26.10 14.03
C TYR A 20 -0.47 25.63 15.07
N ALA A 21 0.09 24.44 14.88
CA ALA A 21 1.17 23.92 15.72
C ALA A 21 2.41 24.83 15.66
N THR A 22 3.13 24.94 16.78
CA THR A 22 4.34 25.77 16.86
C THR A 22 5.44 25.19 15.99
N VAL A 23 6.01 26.01 15.10
CA VAL A 23 7.05 25.59 14.14
C VAL A 23 8.39 26.13 14.59
N THR A 24 9.40 25.26 14.69
CA THR A 24 10.76 25.69 15.03
C THR A 24 11.77 25.21 14.01
N LYS A 25 12.75 26.06 13.69
CA LYS A 25 13.88 25.69 12.82
C LYS A 25 15.13 26.48 13.19
N THR A 26 16.29 25.82 13.14
CA THR A 26 17.56 26.41 13.54
C THR A 26 18.42 26.75 12.32
N PHE A 27 19.03 27.94 12.33
CA PHE A 27 19.83 28.51 11.26
C PHE A 27 21.20 28.98 11.76
N THR A 28 22.15 29.09 10.84
CA THR A 28 23.50 29.65 11.12
C THR A 28 23.53 31.18 11.02
N SER A 29 22.59 31.80 10.31
CA SER A 29 22.49 33.26 10.14
C SER A 29 21.16 33.82 10.66
N ARG A 30 21.23 34.96 11.37
CA ARG A 30 20.06 35.69 11.88
C ARG A 30 19.15 36.19 10.76
N GLU A 31 19.72 36.60 9.64
CA GLU A 31 18.94 37.10 8.49
C GLU A 31 18.14 35.98 7.82
N VAL A 32 18.77 34.82 7.64
CA VAL A 32 18.11 33.63 7.10
C VAL A 32 16.97 33.19 8.02
N ALA A 33 17.19 33.23 9.35
CA ALA A 33 16.14 32.97 10.33
C ALA A 33 14.96 33.95 10.22
N LYS A 34 15.23 35.26 10.06
CA LYS A 34 14.18 36.27 9.86
C LYS A 34 13.40 36.05 8.56
N ARG A 35 14.09 35.79 7.44
CA ARG A 35 13.44 35.51 6.14
C ARG A 35 12.56 34.27 6.22
N TRP A 36 13.03 33.22 6.87
CA TRP A 36 12.26 31.99 7.06
C TRP A 36 11.01 32.18 7.94
N ILE A 37 11.10 32.99 9.01
CA ILE A 37 9.92 33.36 9.81
C ILE A 37 8.87 34.04 8.92
N LYS A 38 9.29 35.05 8.14
CA LYS A 38 8.39 35.81 7.27
C LYS A 38 7.78 34.92 6.18
N SER A 39 8.56 34.07 5.53
CA SER A 39 8.03 33.14 4.52
C SER A 39 7.05 32.13 5.11
N THR A 40 7.33 31.62 6.32
CA THR A 40 6.44 30.67 7.01
C THR A 40 5.15 31.34 7.45
N GLU A 41 5.20 32.57 7.97
CA GLU A 41 4.00 33.34 8.29
C GLU A 41 3.16 33.64 7.05
N ILE A 42 3.78 33.98 5.92
CA ILE A 42 3.08 34.16 4.63
C ILE A 42 2.44 32.85 4.16
N SER A 43 3.13 31.71 4.25
CA SER A 43 2.55 30.42 3.89
C SER A 43 1.38 30.02 4.79
N ILE A 44 1.44 30.36 6.09
CA ILE A 44 0.33 30.14 7.02
C ILE A 44 -0.85 31.04 6.65
N GLU A 45 -0.60 32.31 6.33
CA GLU A 45 -1.62 33.27 5.93
C GLU A 45 -2.29 32.90 4.60
N LYS A 46 -1.53 32.38 3.64
CA LYS A 46 -2.04 31.82 2.39
C LYS A 46 -2.76 30.48 2.54
N GLY A 47 -2.72 29.86 3.73
CA GLY A 47 -3.26 28.51 3.95
C GLY A 47 -2.45 27.38 3.30
N GLU A 48 -1.26 27.68 2.76
CA GLU A 48 -0.37 26.70 2.10
C GLU A 48 0.55 25.98 3.09
N TYR A 49 0.55 26.39 4.35
CA TYR A 49 1.39 25.80 5.38
C TYR A 49 0.89 24.40 5.77
N SER A 50 1.54 23.38 5.24
CA SER A 50 1.34 21.99 5.65
C SER A 50 2.33 21.65 6.79
N PRO A 51 1.85 21.10 7.92
CA PRO A 51 2.75 20.59 8.95
C PRO A 51 3.68 19.54 8.32
N LYS A 52 4.96 19.57 8.69
CA LYS A 52 5.92 18.58 8.22
C LYS A 52 5.45 17.20 8.68
N ILE A 53 4.98 16.41 7.73
CA ILE A 53 4.70 14.99 7.94
C ILE A 53 6.07 14.34 8.20
N SER A 54 6.28 13.90 9.43
CA SER A 54 7.52 13.22 9.83
C SER A 54 7.45 11.71 9.64
N ILE A 55 6.34 11.18 9.12
CA ILE A 55 6.17 9.73 9.01
C ILE A 55 6.87 9.20 7.77
N THR A 56 7.49 8.03 7.94
CA THR A 56 8.04 7.24 6.84
C THR A 56 6.97 6.37 6.19
N VAL A 57 7.27 5.88 4.99
CA VAL A 57 6.42 4.86 4.34
C VAL A 57 6.33 3.60 5.20
N GLY A 58 7.42 3.23 5.90
CA GLY A 58 7.44 2.05 6.78
C GLY A 58 6.47 2.16 7.95
N GLU A 59 6.47 3.30 8.64
CA GLU A 59 5.56 3.57 9.76
C GLU A 59 4.10 3.62 9.30
N MET A 60 3.85 4.21 8.12
CA MET A 60 2.51 4.23 7.52
C MET A 60 2.02 2.80 7.22
N LEU A 61 2.88 1.96 6.64
CA LEU A 61 2.55 0.57 6.33
C LEU A 61 2.33 -0.28 7.59
N ASP A 62 3.09 -0.05 8.66
CA ASP A 62 2.87 -0.73 9.94
C ASP A 62 1.52 -0.36 10.55
N LYS A 63 1.19 0.94 10.56
CA LYS A 63 -0.12 1.41 11.02
C LYS A 63 -1.25 0.86 10.16
N TYR A 64 -1.07 0.81 8.83
CA TYR A 64 -2.05 0.27 7.89
C TYR A 64 -2.29 -1.22 8.15
N LYS A 65 -1.22 -1.99 8.39
CA LYS A 65 -1.32 -3.41 8.77
C LYS A 65 -2.15 -3.60 10.04
N LEU A 66 -1.94 -2.79 11.07
CA LEU A 66 -2.66 -2.95 12.34
C LEU A 66 -4.15 -2.58 12.24
N VAL A 67 -4.46 -1.49 11.53
CA VAL A 67 -5.82 -0.94 11.50
C VAL A 67 -6.70 -1.61 10.45
N CYS A 68 -6.18 -1.79 9.23
CA CYS A 68 -7.00 -2.22 8.09
C CYS A 68 -6.97 -3.74 7.89
N LEU A 69 -5.79 -4.37 7.97
CA LEU A 69 -5.71 -5.82 7.74
C LEU A 69 -6.40 -6.65 8.82
N ALA A 70 -6.45 -6.15 10.06
CA ALA A 70 -7.16 -6.83 11.15
C ALA A 70 -8.67 -7.00 10.87
N SER A 71 -9.25 -6.15 10.00
CA SER A 71 -10.68 -6.17 9.65
C SER A 71 -10.98 -7.07 8.44
N HIS A 72 -9.98 -7.41 7.62
CA HIS A 72 -10.19 -8.14 6.38
C HIS A 72 -10.31 -9.66 6.61
N LYS A 73 -11.48 -10.24 6.30
CA LYS A 73 -11.68 -11.69 6.31
C LYS A 73 -10.78 -12.37 5.25
N GLY A 74 -9.74 -13.08 5.69
CA GLY A 74 -8.87 -13.90 4.83
C GLY A 74 -7.64 -13.21 4.23
N ALA A 75 -7.32 -11.99 4.67
CA ALA A 75 -6.20 -11.19 4.12
C ALA A 75 -4.80 -11.58 4.63
N ASP A 76 -4.70 -12.47 5.60
CA ASP A 76 -3.56 -12.43 6.52
C ASP A 76 -2.21 -12.78 5.89
N VAL A 77 -2.12 -13.76 4.99
CA VAL A 77 -0.80 -14.21 4.52
C VAL A 77 -0.30 -13.40 3.33
N SER A 78 -1.15 -13.21 2.31
CA SER A 78 -0.69 -12.61 1.06
C SER A 78 -0.50 -11.09 1.15
N GLU A 79 -1.36 -10.39 1.89
CA GLU A 79 -1.23 -8.94 2.05
C GLU A 79 -0.11 -8.58 3.02
N GLN A 80 0.07 -9.35 4.11
CA GLN A 80 1.22 -9.16 4.99
C GLN A 80 2.55 -9.37 4.27
N TYR A 81 2.66 -10.37 3.39
CA TYR A 81 3.85 -10.57 2.59
C TYR A 81 4.16 -9.34 1.72
N ARG A 82 3.14 -8.79 1.04
CA ARG A 82 3.30 -7.58 0.22
C ARG A 82 3.70 -6.37 1.05
N ILE A 83 3.07 -6.17 2.21
CA ILE A 83 3.43 -5.08 3.13
C ILE A 83 4.88 -5.20 3.57
N LYS A 84 5.33 -6.41 3.94
CA LYS A 84 6.73 -6.65 4.31
C LYS A 84 7.68 -6.33 3.15
N LEU A 85 7.36 -6.77 1.94
CA LEU A 85 8.15 -6.48 0.75
C LEU A 85 8.24 -4.96 0.47
N LEU A 86 7.10 -4.27 0.51
CA LEU A 86 7.03 -2.82 0.31
C LEU A 86 7.77 -2.05 1.40
N LYS A 87 7.67 -2.50 2.66
CA LYS A 87 8.41 -1.92 3.79
C LYS A 87 9.91 -2.10 3.62
N ASN A 88 10.37 -3.25 3.17
CA ASN A 88 11.79 -3.48 2.93
C ASN A 88 12.35 -2.55 1.84
N TYR A 89 11.54 -2.22 0.82
CA TYR A 89 11.98 -1.40 -0.30
C TYR A 89 11.83 0.11 -0.05
N PHE A 90 10.69 0.54 0.51
CA PHE A 90 10.37 1.96 0.69
C PHE A 90 10.45 2.45 2.14
N GLY A 91 10.66 1.56 3.12
CA GLY A 91 10.40 1.84 4.52
C GLY A 91 11.16 3.01 5.12
N VAL A 92 12.37 3.27 4.63
CA VAL A 92 13.21 4.39 5.08
C VAL A 92 12.84 5.74 4.45
N ILE A 93 12.05 5.73 3.38
CA ILE A 93 11.71 6.93 2.62
C ILE A 93 10.64 7.71 3.40
N PRO A 94 10.85 9.02 3.67
CA PRO A 94 9.82 9.88 4.19
C PRO A 94 8.61 9.90 3.25
N LEU A 95 7.40 9.83 3.79
CA LEU A 95 6.20 9.72 2.95
C LEU A 95 6.02 10.92 1.99
N CYS A 96 6.47 12.11 2.40
CA CYS A 96 6.51 13.32 1.55
C CYS A 96 7.44 13.19 0.35
N ASP A 97 8.50 12.40 0.47
CA ASP A 97 9.56 12.28 -0.55
C ASP A 97 9.30 11.09 -1.48
N LEU A 98 8.22 10.33 -1.24
CA LEU A 98 7.82 9.24 -2.11
C LEU A 98 7.36 9.77 -3.48
N THR A 99 8.19 9.56 -4.50
CA THR A 99 7.95 10.06 -5.85
C THR A 99 7.54 8.93 -6.80
N PRO A 100 6.87 9.24 -7.93
CA PRO A 100 6.61 8.26 -8.98
C PRO A 100 7.89 7.59 -9.52
N ALA A 101 9.05 8.25 -9.44
CA ALA A 101 10.33 7.68 -9.86
C ALA A 101 10.76 6.51 -8.97
N HIS A 102 10.58 6.62 -7.64
CA HIS A 102 10.82 5.51 -6.72
C HIS A 102 9.94 4.30 -7.06
N LEU A 103 8.68 4.54 -7.42
CA LEU A 103 7.73 3.50 -7.77
C LEU A 103 8.02 2.86 -9.13
N ALA A 104 8.47 3.65 -10.10
CA ALA A 104 8.90 3.16 -11.41
C ALA A 104 10.13 2.23 -11.26
N LYS A 105 11.11 2.63 -10.44
CA LYS A 105 12.26 1.78 -10.12
C LYS A 105 11.84 0.45 -9.50
N TYR A 106 10.98 0.49 -8.47
CA TYR A 106 10.44 -0.72 -7.87
C TYR A 106 9.72 -1.62 -8.88
N ARG A 107 8.93 -1.04 -9.78
CA ARG A 107 8.24 -1.78 -10.84
C ARG A 107 9.26 -2.50 -11.72
N ASP A 108 10.28 -1.79 -12.19
CA ASP A 108 11.25 -2.34 -13.13
C ASP A 108 12.08 -3.46 -12.47
N ASP A 109 12.58 -3.24 -11.25
CA ASP A 109 13.30 -4.25 -10.45
C ASP A 109 12.44 -5.50 -10.20
N ARG A 110 11.14 -5.32 -9.93
CA ARG A 110 10.24 -6.46 -9.68
C ARG A 110 9.90 -7.23 -10.95
N LEU A 111 9.82 -6.56 -12.09
CA LEU A 111 9.51 -7.21 -13.37
C LEU A 111 10.61 -8.19 -13.83
N GLU A 112 11.84 -8.07 -13.30
CA GLU A 112 12.91 -9.06 -13.51
C GLU A 112 12.58 -10.43 -12.88
N THR A 113 11.78 -10.44 -11.81
CA THR A 113 11.51 -11.66 -11.02
C THR A 113 10.06 -12.13 -11.10
N VAL A 114 9.12 -11.24 -11.38
CA VAL A 114 7.68 -11.56 -11.36
C VAL A 114 6.92 -10.97 -12.54
N LYS A 115 5.76 -11.56 -12.83
CA LYS A 115 4.86 -11.08 -13.89
C LYS A 115 4.19 -9.74 -13.52
N PRO A 116 3.82 -8.91 -14.50
CA PRO A 116 3.17 -7.60 -14.27
C PRO A 116 1.97 -7.60 -13.32
N PRO A 117 1.06 -8.60 -13.35
CA PRO A 117 -0.08 -8.63 -12.42
C PRO A 117 0.33 -8.74 -10.96
N THR A 118 1.50 -9.32 -10.66
CA THR A 118 2.03 -9.41 -9.30
C THR A 118 2.44 -8.03 -8.81
N VAL A 119 3.24 -7.31 -9.60
CA VAL A 119 3.69 -5.94 -9.28
C VAL A 119 2.50 -4.99 -9.12
N LYS A 120 1.47 -5.14 -9.95
CA LYS A 120 0.22 -4.35 -9.85
C LYS A 120 -0.49 -4.57 -8.51
N ARG A 121 -0.55 -5.81 -8.03
CA ARG A 121 -1.12 -6.13 -6.71
C ARG A 121 -0.26 -5.56 -5.57
N ASP A 122 1.07 -5.64 -5.69
CA ASP A 122 2.00 -5.05 -4.73
C ASP A 122 1.74 -3.53 -4.61
N LEU A 123 1.70 -2.81 -5.73
CA LEU A 123 1.43 -1.37 -5.75
C LEU A 123 -0.03 -1.01 -5.40
N SER A 124 -0.99 -1.90 -5.63
CA SER A 124 -2.37 -1.68 -5.19
C SER A 124 -2.47 -1.60 -3.66
N VAL A 125 -1.73 -2.44 -2.92
CA VAL A 125 -1.69 -2.38 -1.45
C VAL A 125 -1.09 -1.05 -0.99
N LEU A 126 0.02 -0.63 -1.61
CA LEU A 126 0.64 0.67 -1.31
C LEU A 126 -0.33 1.83 -1.60
N SER A 127 -1.07 1.76 -2.71
CA SER A 127 -2.06 2.77 -3.08
C SER A 127 -3.16 2.89 -2.03
N SER A 128 -3.72 1.76 -1.59
CA SER A 128 -4.73 1.74 -0.53
C SER A 128 -4.20 2.33 0.76
N ALA A 129 -2.98 1.96 1.17
CA ALA A 129 -2.36 2.48 2.39
C ALA A 129 -2.15 4.01 2.34
N ILE A 130 -1.71 4.55 1.20
CA ILE A 130 -1.55 5.99 1.00
C ILE A 130 -2.91 6.71 1.00
N ASN A 131 -3.93 6.14 0.37
CA ASN A 131 -5.26 6.74 0.37
C ASN A 131 -5.88 6.76 1.78
N THR A 132 -5.75 5.67 2.54
CA THR A 132 -6.13 5.61 3.96
C THR A 132 -5.38 6.66 4.78
N ALA A 133 -4.07 6.81 4.56
CA ALA A 133 -3.28 7.84 5.23
C ALA A 133 -3.78 9.27 4.94
N ILE A 134 -4.15 9.56 3.69
CA ILE A 134 -4.69 10.87 3.29
C ILE A 134 -6.07 11.10 3.90
N ILE A 135 -6.99 10.15 3.77
CA ILE A 135 -8.41 10.32 4.09
C ILE A 135 -8.67 10.14 5.59
N GLU A 136 -8.23 9.03 6.16
CA GLU A 136 -8.57 8.66 7.54
C GLU A 136 -7.62 9.24 8.56
N TRP A 137 -6.33 9.38 8.22
CA TRP A 137 -5.33 9.92 9.15
C TRP A 137 -5.02 11.39 8.90
N ASN A 138 -5.72 12.01 7.94
CA ASN A 138 -5.61 13.42 7.59
C ASN A 138 -4.15 13.87 7.34
N ILE A 139 -3.36 13.01 6.70
CA ILE A 139 -1.97 13.32 6.35
C ILE A 139 -1.99 14.19 5.08
N PRO A 140 -1.46 15.42 5.11
CA PRO A 140 -1.56 16.37 4.01
C PRO A 140 -0.60 16.03 2.84
N LEU A 141 -0.85 14.93 2.15
CA LEU A 141 -0.22 14.65 0.85
C LEU A 141 -1.07 15.24 -0.26
N LYS A 142 -0.43 15.95 -1.19
CA LYS A 142 -1.11 16.57 -2.34
C LYS A 142 -1.84 15.54 -3.21
N MET A 143 -1.25 14.35 -3.37
CA MET A 143 -1.79 13.26 -4.17
C MET A 143 -1.08 11.95 -3.88
N ASN A 144 -1.75 10.85 -4.20
CA ASN A 144 -1.14 9.53 -4.19
C ASN A 144 -0.21 9.33 -5.40
N PRO A 145 1.11 9.14 -5.21
CA PRO A 145 2.06 8.99 -6.30
C PRO A 145 1.87 7.70 -7.13
N VAL A 146 1.22 6.67 -6.57
CA VAL A 146 0.95 5.41 -7.27
C VAL A 146 0.03 5.61 -8.47
N SER A 147 -0.90 6.57 -8.39
CA SER A 147 -1.83 6.89 -9.48
C SER A 147 -1.15 7.39 -10.76
N LYS A 148 0.11 7.85 -10.65
CA LYS A 148 0.90 8.36 -11.79
C LYS A 148 1.70 7.28 -12.52
N ILE A 149 1.69 6.04 -12.04
CA ILE A 149 2.41 4.95 -12.69
C ILE A 149 1.67 4.51 -13.95
N ARG A 150 2.38 4.53 -15.08
CA ARG A 150 1.89 3.97 -16.34
C ARG A 150 2.26 2.50 -16.43
N TRP A 151 1.30 1.70 -16.90
CA TRP A 151 1.46 0.27 -17.15
C TRP A 151 1.53 0.02 -18.66
N LYS A 152 2.57 -0.68 -19.12
CA LYS A 152 2.74 -1.03 -20.55
C LYS A 152 2.00 -2.32 -20.95
N HIS A 153 1.65 -3.16 -19.97
CA HIS A 153 1.05 -4.47 -20.23
C HIS A 153 -0.37 -4.52 -19.70
N THR A 154 -1.33 -4.76 -20.60
CA THR A 154 -2.70 -5.12 -20.27
C THR A 154 -2.70 -6.53 -19.70
N ASP A 155 -3.46 -6.77 -18.61
CA ASP A 155 -3.65 -8.11 -18.05
C ASP A 155 -4.15 -9.03 -19.18
N GLN A 156 -3.35 -10.00 -19.61
CA GLN A 156 -3.83 -11.03 -20.52
C GLN A 156 -4.62 -12.05 -19.69
N PRO A 157 -5.94 -12.12 -19.84
CA PRO A 157 -6.72 -13.14 -19.17
C PRO A 157 -6.25 -14.52 -19.65
N ARG A 158 -6.18 -15.47 -18.72
CA ARG A 158 -5.97 -16.87 -19.09
C ARG A 158 -7.30 -17.42 -19.56
N ASP A 159 -7.36 -17.86 -20.81
CA ASP A 159 -8.60 -18.40 -21.40
C ASP A 159 -8.49 -19.89 -21.76
N ARG A 160 -7.35 -20.54 -21.44
CA ARG A 160 -7.18 -21.98 -21.68
C ARG A 160 -8.17 -22.78 -20.82
N ARG A 161 -9.00 -23.59 -21.49
CA ARG A 161 -9.84 -24.63 -20.91
C ARG A 161 -9.27 -26.02 -21.25
N PHE A 162 -9.82 -27.06 -20.64
CA PHE A 162 -9.48 -28.42 -21.04
C PHE A 162 -9.91 -28.67 -22.48
N GLU A 163 -9.01 -29.24 -23.26
CA GLU A 163 -9.27 -29.73 -24.61
C GLU A 163 -9.86 -31.14 -24.56
N SER A 164 -10.47 -31.58 -25.67
CA SER A 164 -11.10 -32.89 -25.75
C SER A 164 -10.10 -34.01 -25.44
N GLY A 165 -10.44 -34.88 -24.48
CA GLY A 165 -9.60 -36.01 -24.06
C GLY A 165 -8.60 -35.71 -22.94
N GLU A 166 -8.29 -34.44 -22.65
CA GLU A 166 -7.36 -34.09 -21.56
C GLU A 166 -7.90 -34.47 -20.18
N GLU A 167 -9.22 -34.31 -19.97
CA GLU A 167 -9.87 -34.69 -18.72
C GLU A 167 -9.79 -36.21 -18.48
N SER A 168 -10.11 -37.01 -19.50
CA SER A 168 -10.04 -38.48 -19.42
C SER A 168 -8.62 -38.97 -19.14
N GLN A 169 -7.62 -38.34 -19.76
CA GLN A 169 -6.21 -38.64 -19.51
C GLN A 169 -5.77 -38.23 -18.10
N LEU A 170 -6.27 -37.10 -17.58
CA LEU A 170 -5.97 -36.68 -16.22
C LEU A 170 -6.61 -37.62 -15.18
N LEU A 171 -7.84 -38.07 -15.43
CA LEU A 171 -8.55 -39.00 -14.56
C LEU A 171 -7.93 -40.40 -14.55
N SER A 172 -7.36 -40.87 -15.66
CA SER A 172 -6.72 -42.20 -15.73
C SER A 172 -5.47 -42.33 -14.85
N HIS A 173 -4.76 -41.22 -14.62
CA HIS A 173 -3.60 -41.15 -13.74
C HIS A 173 -3.94 -40.73 -12.30
N ALA A 174 -5.18 -40.35 -12.03
CA ALA A 174 -5.61 -39.90 -10.72
C ALA A 174 -5.94 -41.07 -9.78
N THR A 175 -5.70 -40.89 -8.47
CA THR A 175 -6.15 -41.86 -7.47
C THR A 175 -7.68 -41.89 -7.39
N PRO A 176 -8.31 -43.00 -6.96
CA PRO A 176 -9.77 -43.10 -6.87
C PRO A 176 -10.41 -41.99 -6.01
N PHE A 177 -9.69 -41.48 -5.01
CA PHE A 177 -10.12 -40.34 -4.21
C PHE A 177 -10.10 -39.03 -5.00
N MET A 178 -9.02 -38.78 -5.74
CA MET A 178 -8.89 -37.58 -6.59
C MET A 178 -9.91 -37.57 -7.72
N VAL A 179 -10.19 -38.72 -8.33
CA VAL A 179 -11.25 -38.84 -9.35
C VAL A 179 -12.58 -38.29 -8.82
N ARG A 180 -13.04 -38.77 -7.64
CA ARG A 180 -14.29 -38.29 -7.04
C ARG A 180 -14.27 -36.78 -6.75
N MET A 181 -13.15 -36.26 -6.25
CA MET A 181 -13.01 -34.83 -5.99
C MET A 181 -13.08 -33.99 -7.28
N ILE A 182 -12.41 -34.44 -8.34
CA ILE A 182 -12.40 -33.76 -9.64
C ILE A 182 -13.80 -33.77 -10.23
N THR A 183 -14.48 -34.92 -10.25
CA THR A 183 -15.86 -35.03 -10.75
C THR A 183 -16.79 -34.08 -10.02
N VAL A 184 -16.79 -34.07 -8.68
CA VAL A 184 -17.64 -33.13 -7.92
C VAL A 184 -17.28 -31.67 -8.25
N ALA A 185 -16.00 -31.33 -8.37
CA ALA A 185 -15.57 -29.97 -8.68
C ALA A 185 -16.02 -29.50 -10.07
N VAL A 186 -15.94 -30.37 -11.08
CA VAL A 186 -16.36 -30.08 -12.45
C VAL A 186 -17.88 -29.91 -12.52
N GLU A 187 -18.63 -30.84 -11.93
CA GLU A 187 -20.11 -30.85 -11.99
C GLU A 187 -20.78 -29.73 -11.19
N THR A 188 -20.16 -29.31 -10.09
CA THR A 188 -20.75 -28.28 -9.20
C THR A 188 -20.14 -26.90 -9.35
N ALA A 189 -19.04 -26.78 -10.11
CA ALA A 189 -18.27 -25.55 -10.30
C ALA A 189 -17.87 -24.83 -8.99
N VAL A 190 -17.80 -25.56 -7.87
CA VAL A 190 -17.47 -24.99 -6.55
C VAL A 190 -16.00 -24.64 -6.46
N ARG A 191 -15.67 -23.65 -5.61
CA ARG A 191 -14.26 -23.33 -5.33
C ARG A 191 -13.60 -24.47 -4.57
N ARG A 192 -12.29 -24.66 -4.76
CA ARG A 192 -11.50 -25.66 -4.02
C ARG A 192 -11.72 -25.59 -2.50
N SER A 193 -11.77 -24.39 -1.92
CA SER A 193 -12.00 -24.22 -0.48
C SER A 193 -13.40 -24.65 -0.03
N GLU A 194 -14.39 -24.54 -0.90
CA GLU A 194 -15.78 -24.96 -0.64
C GLU A 194 -15.86 -26.49 -0.76
N LEU A 195 -15.27 -27.07 -1.82
CA LEU A 195 -15.17 -28.53 -2.03
C LEU A 195 -14.58 -29.24 -0.81
N LEU A 196 -13.48 -28.72 -0.26
CA LEU A 196 -12.80 -29.29 0.90
C LEU A 196 -13.58 -29.13 2.22
N ARG A 197 -14.61 -28.29 2.25
CA ARG A 197 -15.46 -28.03 3.43
C ARG A 197 -16.83 -28.70 3.33
N ILE A 198 -17.08 -29.50 2.30
CA ILE A 198 -18.33 -30.26 2.18
C ILE A 198 -18.44 -31.25 3.35
N LYS A 199 -19.59 -31.23 4.02
CA LYS A 199 -19.95 -32.13 5.12
C LYS A 199 -21.21 -32.89 4.75
N ARG A 200 -21.40 -34.07 5.34
CA ARG A 200 -22.65 -34.85 5.17
C ARG A 200 -23.89 -34.05 5.53
N SER A 201 -23.81 -33.16 6.53
CA SER A 201 -24.91 -32.26 6.93
C SER A 201 -25.34 -31.25 5.85
N HIS A 202 -24.54 -31.04 4.80
CA HIS A 202 -24.91 -30.16 3.69
C HIS A 202 -25.72 -30.89 2.60
N ILE A 203 -25.86 -32.21 2.69
CA ILE A 203 -26.54 -33.04 1.68
C ILE A 203 -27.85 -33.53 2.27
N ASN A 204 -28.97 -33.07 1.70
CA ASN A 204 -30.30 -33.53 2.06
C ASN A 204 -30.82 -34.44 0.94
N PHE A 205 -30.99 -35.73 1.25
CA PHE A 205 -31.49 -36.74 0.32
C PHE A 205 -33.02 -36.86 0.32
N SER A 206 -33.71 -36.13 1.20
CA SER A 206 -35.16 -36.23 1.44
C SER A 206 -36.01 -35.31 0.54
N LYS A 207 -35.52 -34.97 -0.65
CA LYS A 207 -36.24 -34.13 -1.60
C LYS A 207 -36.82 -34.97 -2.73
#